data_AF-A0A2E0ME25-F1
#
_entry.id   AF-A0A2E0ME25-F1
#
_cell.length_a   1.000
_cell.length_b   1.000
_cell.length_c   1.000
_cell.angle_alpha   90.00
_cell.angle_beta   90.00
_cell.angle_gamma   90.00
#
_symmetry.space_group_name_H-M   'P 1'
#
loop_
_entity.id
_entity.type
_entity.pdbx_description
1 polymer ?
#
loop_
_entity_poly.entity_id
_entity_poly.type
_entity_poly.pdbx_seq_one_letter_code
_entity_poly.pdbx_strand_id
1 'polypeptide(L)' 'MLDKRSIRGNVKIFIEGNLITDKNIIINESATWKEHETNLFKKMLKQGGNFKIGGRRYSIKTEIKYDGQFDR' A
#
# COMPACT_ATOMS: atom_id res chain seq x y z
N MET A 1 11.88 -4.47 -5.65
CA MET A 1 11.38 -3.29 -6.36
C MET A 1 9.90 -3.45 -6.67
N LEU A 2 9.08 -2.46 -6.33
CA LEU A 2 7.64 -2.50 -6.55
C LEU A 2 7.31 -2.04 -7.98
N ASP A 3 6.51 -2.82 -8.71
CA ASP A 3 6.05 -2.41 -10.04
C ASP A 3 4.86 -1.45 -9.93
N LYS A 4 4.79 -0.43 -10.80
CA LYS A 4 3.72 0.58 -10.84
C LYS A 4 2.33 -0.03 -10.94
N ARG A 5 2.20 -1.21 -11.56
CA ARG A 5 0.94 -1.98 -11.66
C ARG A 5 0.44 -2.53 -10.31
N SER A 6 1.33 -2.67 -9.33
CA SER A 6 0.99 -3.19 -8.00
C SER A 6 0.13 -2.21 -7.21
N ILE A 7 0.20 -0.92 -7.50
CA ILE A 7 -0.58 0.14 -6.84
C ILE A 7 -1.83 0.42 -7.70
N ARG A 8 -2.90 -0.34 -7.42
CA ARG A 8 -4.23 -0.17 -8.03
C ARG A 8 -4.77 1.23 -7.72
N GLY A 9 -5.56 1.82 -8.62
CA GLY A 9 -6.03 3.21 -8.49
C GLY A 9 -6.86 3.53 -7.24
N ASN A 10 -7.47 2.52 -6.60
CA ASN A 10 -8.41 2.69 -5.48
C ASN A 10 -7.78 2.49 -4.11
N VAL A 11 -6.49 2.84 -3.94
CA VAL A 11 -5.83 2.77 -2.63
C VAL A 11 -5.23 4.13 -2.28
N LYS A 12 -5.52 4.61 -1.06
CA LYS A 12 -4.94 5.82 -0.50
C LYS A 12 -3.80 5.42 0.43
N ILE A 13 -2.59 5.83 0.09
CA ILE A 13 -1.38 5.50 0.84
C ILE A 13 -0.96 6.72 1.63
N PHE A 14 -0.72 6.56 2.92
CA PHE A 14 -0.28 7.61 3.82
C PHE A 14 1.10 7.23 4.37
N ILE A 15 2.03 8.19 4.38
CA ILE A 15 3.37 8.05 4.95
C ILE A 15 3.52 9.10 6.03
N GLU A 16 3.78 8.67 7.27
CA GLU A 16 3.86 9.53 8.46
C GLU A 16 2.64 10.44 8.66
N GLY A 17 1.47 9.97 8.23
CA GLY A 17 0.21 10.72 8.29
C GLY A 17 -0.07 11.60 7.07
N ASN A 18 0.89 11.76 6.16
CA ASN A 18 0.73 12.53 4.93
C ASN A 18 0.20 11.64 3.80
N LEU A 19 -0.87 12.08 3.12
CA LEU A 19 -1.40 11.38 1.95
C LEU A 19 -0.42 11.50 0.79
N ILE A 20 0.03 10.37 0.27
CA ILE A 20 0.87 10.31 -0.92
C ILE A 20 0.00 9.99 -2.12
N THR A 21 -0.17 10.99 -2.97
CA THR A 21 -0.87 10.88 -4.26
C THR A 21 0.07 10.43 -5.37
N ASP A 22 1.35 10.80 -5.29
CA ASP A 22 2.35 10.43 -6.29
C ASP A 22 2.92 9.02 -6.04
N LYS A 23 2.66 8.13 -7.00
CA LYS A 23 3.10 6.73 -6.91
C LYS A 23 4.61 6.56 -7.08
N ASN A 24 5.30 7.49 -7.73
CA ASN A 24 6.74 7.37 -7.97
C ASN A 24 7.53 7.53 -6.67
N ILE A 25 7.03 8.35 -5.73
CA ILE A 25 7.62 8.48 -4.39
C ILE A 25 7.70 7.11 -3.71
N ILE A 26 6.61 6.35 -3.76
CA ILE A 26 6.53 5.00 -3.17
C ILE A 26 7.43 4.01 -3.91
N ILE A 27 7.50 4.10 -5.25
CA ILE A 27 8.37 3.23 -6.05
C ILE A 27 9.84 3.49 -5.71
N ASN A 28 10.23 4.75 -5.57
CA ASN A 28 11.59 5.14 -5.20
C ASN A 28 11.94 4.69 -3.78
N GLU A 29 11.02 4.86 -2.82
CA GLU A 29 11.16 4.27 -1.47
C GLU A 29 11.30 2.75 -1.54
N SER A 30 10.52 2.08 -2.41
CA SER A 30 10.57 0.63 -2.54
C SER A 30 11.89 0.09 -3.11
N ALA A 31 12.78 0.97 -3.59
CA ALA A 31 14.12 0.58 -4.02
C ALA A 31 15.03 0.22 -2.83
N THR A 32 14.82 0.83 -1.66
CA THR A 32 15.59 0.54 -0.44
C THR A 32 14.98 -0.58 0.41
N TRP A 33 13.75 -0.99 0.10
CA TRP A 33 13.05 -2.05 0.85
C TRP A 33 13.63 -3.43 0.58
N LYS A 34 13.74 -4.23 1.64
CA LYS A 34 14.04 -5.65 1.53
C LYS A 34 12.86 -6.40 0.94
N GLU A 35 13.11 -7.63 0.49
CA GLU A 35 12.08 -8.46 -0.15
C GLU A 35 10.88 -8.72 0.77
N HIS A 36 11.12 -8.96 2.06
CA HIS A 36 10.06 -9.15 3.05
C HIS A 36 9.21 -7.89 3.27
N GLU A 37 9.82 -6.70 3.26
CA GLU A 37 9.13 -5.41 3.38
C GLU A 37 8.28 -5.13 2.14
N THR A 38 8.81 -5.45 0.95
CA THR A 38 8.09 -5.37 -0.32
C THR A 38 6.86 -6.29 -0.31
N ASN A 39 7.00 -7.51 0.18
CA ASN A 39 5.90 -8.46 0.30
C ASN A 39 4.85 -8.01 1.33
N LEU A 40 5.29 -7.46 2.47
CA LEU A 40 4.40 -6.85 3.46
C LEU A 40 3.59 -5.71 2.82
N PHE A 41 4.25 -4.80 2.09
CA PHE A 41 3.59 -3.68 1.43
C PHE A 41 2.55 -4.15 0.41
N LYS A 42 2.89 -5.15 -0.41
CA LYS A 42 1.94 -5.77 -1.36
C LYS A 42 0.73 -6.38 -0.66
N LYS A 43 0.93 -7.02 0.50
CA LYS A 43 -0.16 -7.57 1.30
C LYS A 43 -1.07 -6.45 1.84
N MET A 44 -0.46 -5.38 2.33
CA MET A 44 -1.18 -4.21 2.86
C MET A 44 -1.88 -3.40 1.76
N LEU A 45 -1.37 -3.40 0.52
CA LEU A 45 -2.06 -2.83 -0.64
C LEU A 45 -3.40 -3.53 -0.94
N LYS A 46 -3.54 -4.81 -0.58
CA LYS A 46 -4.79 -5.57 -0.73
C LYS A 46 -5.68 -5.43 0.50
N GLN A 47 -5.11 -5.63 1.69
CA GLN A 47 -5.86 -5.70 2.94
C GLN A 47 -6.20 -4.31 3.51
N GLY A 48 -5.37 -3.32 3.23
CA GLY A 48 -5.35 -2.08 4.00
C GLY A 48 -4.76 -2.29 5.40
N GLY A 49 -4.57 -1.19 6.12
CA GLY A 49 -4.06 -1.18 7.50
C GLY A 49 -2.80 -0.33 7.66
N ASN A 50 -2.32 -0.29 8.90
CA ASN A 50 -1.21 0.56 9.32
C ASN A 50 -0.01 -0.32 9.69
N PHE A 51 1.17 0.02 9.20
CA PHE A 51 2.39 -0.76 9.41
C PHE A 51 3.63 0.14 9.37
N LYS A 52 4.81 -0.42 9.69
CA LYS A 52 6.08 0.30 9.60
C LYS A 52 7.05 -0.45 8.69
N ILE A 53 7.75 0.29 7.84
CA ILE A 53 8.82 -0.21 6.95
C ILE A 53 10.00 0.76 7.08
N GLY A 54 11.22 0.26 7.25
CA GLY A 54 12.43 1.10 7.36
C GLY A 54 12.34 2.23 8.40
N GLY A 55 11.57 2.04 9.48
CA GLY A 55 11.35 3.06 10.52
C GLY A 55 10.26 4.10 10.22
N ARG A 56 9.73 4.16 8.98
CA ARG A 56 8.64 5.06 8.59
C ARG A 56 7.28 4.40 8.79
N ARG A 57 6.29 5.20 9.16
CA ARG A 57 4.91 4.75 9.40
C ARG A 57 4.10 4.84 8.12
N TYR A 58 3.56 3.72 7.68
CA TYR A 58 2.71 3.60 6.51
C TYR A 58 1.28 3.31 6.92
N SER A 59 0.31 3.86 6.21
CA SER A 59 -1.10 3.50 6.37
C SER A 59 -1.75 3.41 5.01
N ILE A 60 -2.35 2.26 4.71
CA ILE A 60 -3.03 2.04 3.44
C ILE A 60 -4.52 1.97 3.75
N LYS A 61 -5.27 2.89 3.16
CA LYS A 61 -6.73 2.83 3.12
C LYS A 61 -7.12 2.32 1.76
N THR A 62 -7.49 1.05 1.70
CA THR A 62 -8.17 0.51 0.52
C THR A 62 -9.62 1.00 0.58
N GLU A 63 -10.15 1.47 -0.54
CA GLU A 63 -11.59 1.65 -0.65
C GLU A 63 -12.16 0.24 -0.78
N ILE A 64 -12.55 -0.34 0.36
CA ILE A 64 -13.20 -1.64 0.41
C ILE A 64 -14.45 -1.49 -0.45
N LYS A 65 -14.43 -2.01 -1.67
CA LYS A 65 -15.69 -2.42 -2.28
C LYS A 65 -16.17 -3.53 -1.39
N TYR A 66 -17.22 -3.28 -0.61
CA TYR A 66 -17.97 -4.36 0.00
C TYR A 66 -18.31 -5.30 -1.15
N ASP A 67 -17.60 -6.43 -1.21
CA ASP A 67 -18.02 -7.58 -2.00
C ASP A 67 -19.23 -8.12 -1.25
N GLY A 68 -20.35 -7.40 -1.38
CA GLY A 68 -21.66 -7.86 -1.01
C GLY A 68 -22.05 -8.93 -2.00
N GLN A 69 -21.41 -10.09 -1.91
CA GLN A 69 -21.93 -11.34 -2.45
C GLN A 69 -22.76 -12.01 -1.36
N PHE A 70 -23.85 -11.33 -0.97
CA PHE A 70 -25.07 -12.01 -0.57
C PHE A 70 -25.83 -12.26 -1.87
N ASP A 71 -25.52 -13.34 -2.59
CA ASP A 71 -26.51 -13.92 -3.50
C ASP A 71 -26.37 -15.46 -3.46
N ARG A 72 -27.38 -16.05 -2.80
CA ARG A 72 -27.80 -17.46 -2.68
C ARG A 72 -27.02 -18.40 -1.78
#